data_AF-A0AAV8V0K2-F1
#
_entry.id   AF-A0AAV8V0K2-F1
#
_cell.length_a   1.000
_cell.length_b   1.000
_cell.length_c   1.000
_cell.angle_alpha   90.00
_cell.angle_beta   90.00
_cell.angle_gamma   90.00
#
_symmetry.space_group_name_H-M   'P 1'
#
loop_
_entity.id
_entity.type
_entity.pdbx_description
1 polymer ?
#
loop_
_entity_poly.entity_id
_entity_poly.type
_entity_poly.pdbx_seq_one_letter_code
_entity_poly.pdbx_strand_id
1 'polypeptide(L)'
;MAGALPLAKLVGLMVKTVSKPVANQLKFYAKNSERFERYYIALGNALHRLQVTVFRQSHGDVVTKRTKVKDLPPEKALDAGAGFIGDAFVYLVAAGVTVYEYARGRAKEARKVQKQEEEKLMVEAEYDRRINELDRQISSLMETAPDTDNKLELLRGDFERFREEVIRSLQLININTPTLAELQRRQSSSGVEP
;
A
#
# COMPACT_ATOMS: atom_id res chain seq x y z
N MET A 1 15.93 1.55 -1.83
CA MET A 1 16.34 2.41 -0.69
C MET A 1 17.56 3.20 -1.11
N ALA A 2 17.39 4.45 -1.56
CA ALA A 2 18.50 5.24 -2.09
C ALA A 2 18.25 6.73 -1.80
N GLY A 3 19.19 7.39 -1.12
CA GLY A 3 19.28 8.86 -1.12
C GLY A 3 19.61 9.58 0.20
N ALA A 4 19.48 8.95 1.38
CA ALA A 4 19.60 9.69 2.65
C ALA A 4 21.05 9.92 3.16
N LEU A 5 22.05 9.28 2.53
CA LEU A 5 23.44 9.25 3.01
C LEU A 5 24.38 10.38 2.53
N PRO A 6 24.14 11.13 1.43
CA PRO A 6 25.05 12.20 1.00
C PRO A 6 24.94 13.49 1.83
N LEU A 7 23.72 13.93 2.16
CA LEU A 7 23.53 15.23 2.83
C LEU A 7 23.89 15.23 4.30
N ALA A 8 23.60 14.15 5.03
CA ALA A 8 24.01 14.03 6.43
C ALA A 8 25.54 14.14 6.59
N LYS A 9 26.31 13.59 5.64
CA LYS A 9 27.77 13.71 5.60
C LYS A 9 28.24 15.11 5.23
N LEU A 10 27.56 15.80 4.33
CA LEU A 10 27.85 17.20 3.96
C LEU A 10 27.54 18.18 5.10
N VAL A 11 26.43 17.99 5.79
CA VAL A 11 26.06 18.75 6.99
C VAL A 11 27.11 18.54 8.09
N GLY A 12 27.52 17.29 8.34
CA GLY A 12 28.56 16.98 9.33
C GLY A 12 29.93 17.60 9.01
N LEU A 13 30.27 17.71 7.72
CA LEU A 13 31.50 18.37 7.26
C LEU A 13 31.44 19.90 7.41
N MET A 14 30.30 20.52 7.06
CA MET A 14 30.09 21.97 7.13
C MET A 14 30.18 22.51 8.57
N VAL A 15 29.71 21.75 9.56
CA VAL A 15 29.81 22.16 10.99
C VAL A 15 31.24 22.45 11.40
N LYS A 16 32.21 21.61 11.00
CA LYS A 16 33.59 21.80 11.43
C LYS A 16 34.37 22.79 10.55
N THR A 17 33.99 22.95 9.28
CA THR A 17 34.68 23.84 8.33
C THR A 17 34.15 25.26 8.32
N VAL A 18 32.88 25.49 8.65
CA VAL A 18 32.25 26.82 8.59
C VAL A 18 32.25 27.52 9.96
N SER A 19 32.04 26.80 11.07
CA SER A 19 31.95 27.43 12.39
C SER A 19 33.19 28.23 12.79
N LYS A 20 34.40 27.71 12.53
CA LYS A 20 35.65 28.40 12.88
C LYS A 20 35.91 29.67 12.05
N PRO A 21 35.89 29.64 10.71
CA PRO A 21 36.10 30.86 9.92
C PRO A 21 34.98 31.88 10.14
N VAL A 22 33.73 31.46 10.30
CA VAL A 22 32.61 32.38 10.57
C VAL A 22 32.78 33.03 11.95
N ALA A 23 33.11 32.27 12.99
CA ALA A 23 33.41 32.84 14.31
C ALA A 23 34.59 33.82 14.27
N ASN A 24 35.65 33.51 13.52
CA ASN A 24 36.79 34.42 13.35
C ASN A 24 36.40 35.71 12.60
N GLN A 25 35.56 35.61 11.57
CA GLN A 25 35.06 36.76 10.83
C GLN A 25 34.14 37.63 11.70
N LEU A 26 33.23 37.03 12.46
CA LEU A 26 32.35 37.71 13.41
C LEU A 26 33.14 38.43 14.49
N LYS A 27 34.21 37.82 15.01
CA LYS A 27 35.14 38.46 15.96
C LYS A 27 35.86 39.66 15.35
N PHE A 28 36.27 39.58 14.08
CA PHE A 28 36.90 40.71 13.38
C PHE A 28 35.92 41.90 13.27
N TYR A 29 34.68 41.65 12.87
CA TYR A 29 33.66 42.70 12.80
C TYR A 29 33.26 43.24 14.18
N ALA A 30 33.21 42.39 15.20
CA ALA A 30 32.89 42.80 16.56
C ALA A 30 33.98 43.71 17.13
N LYS A 31 35.26 43.41 16.92
CA LYS A 31 36.38 44.26 17.37
C LYS A 31 36.42 45.62 16.66
N ASN A 32 35.93 45.68 15.43
CA ASN A 32 35.90 46.93 14.65
C ASN A 32 34.65 47.79 14.93
N SER A 33 33.72 47.34 15.77
CA SER A 33 32.52 48.09 16.13
C SER A 33 32.09 47.80 17.56
N GLU A 34 32.14 48.83 18.41
CA GLU A 34 31.71 48.71 19.80
C GLU A 34 30.25 48.27 19.97
N ARG A 35 29.36 48.58 19.00
CA ARG A 35 27.95 48.14 19.05
C ARG A 35 27.85 46.64 18.87
N PHE A 36 28.62 46.08 17.94
CA PHE A 36 28.65 44.64 17.70
C PHE A 36 29.36 43.93 18.86
N GLU A 37 30.47 44.47 19.35
CA GLU A 37 31.17 43.94 20.53
C GLU A 37 30.24 43.80 21.73
N ARG A 38 29.52 44.88 22.08
CA ARG A 38 28.56 44.88 23.19
C ARG A 38 27.45 43.85 23.00
N TYR A 39 26.95 43.67 21.77
CA TYR A 39 25.94 42.68 21.46
C TYR A 39 26.45 41.25 21.70
N TYR A 40 27.62 40.90 21.16
CA TYR A 40 28.19 39.55 21.33
C TYR A 40 28.60 39.27 22.79
N ILE A 41 29.09 40.28 23.52
CA ILE A 41 29.37 40.16 24.97
C ILE A 41 28.07 39.90 25.75
N ALA A 42 27.01 40.65 25.46
CA ALA A 42 25.70 40.45 26.08
C ALA A 42 25.15 39.05 25.80
N LEU A 43 25.30 38.58 24.56
CA LEU A 43 24.90 37.25 24.15
C LEU A 43 25.73 36.15 24.84
N GLY A 44 27.06 36.29 24.88
CA GLY A 44 27.94 35.34 25.58
C GLY A 44 27.64 35.23 27.07
N ASN A 45 27.38 36.35 27.74
CA ASN A 45 26.97 36.37 29.13
C ASN A 45 25.55 35.79 29.33
N ALA A 46 24.61 36.06 28.41
CA ALA A 46 23.29 35.44 28.44
C ALA A 46 23.38 33.90 28.30
N LEU A 47 24.19 33.41 27.37
CA LEU A 47 24.44 31.98 27.17
C LEU A 47 25.09 31.36 28.40
N HIS A 48 26.08 32.03 29.00
CA HIS A 48 26.71 31.55 30.23
C HIS A 48 25.69 31.43 31.39
N ARG A 49 24.83 32.45 31.56
CA ARG A 49 23.76 32.43 32.57
C ARG A 49 22.75 31.32 32.30
N LEU A 50 22.37 31.10 31.04
CA LEU A 50 21.47 30.03 30.64
C LEU A 50 22.09 28.66 30.91
N GLN A 51 23.33 28.43 30.49
CA GLN A 51 24.07 27.20 30.77
C GLN A 51 24.08 26.94 32.28
N VAL A 52 24.58 27.88 33.07
CA VAL A 52 24.65 27.73 34.53
C VAL A 52 23.27 27.46 35.14
N THR A 53 22.20 28.12 34.66
CA THR A 53 20.83 27.86 35.13
C THR A 53 20.33 26.46 34.79
N VAL A 54 20.49 26.01 33.54
CA VAL A 54 20.06 24.69 33.07
C VAL A 54 20.84 23.57 33.77
N PHE A 55 22.17 23.73 33.88
CA PHE A 55 23.02 22.77 34.58
C PHE A 55 22.68 22.69 36.08
N ARG A 56 22.38 23.84 36.73
CA ARG A 56 21.90 23.88 38.12
C ARG A 56 20.57 23.16 38.32
N GLN A 57 19.63 23.32 37.39
CA GLN A 57 18.32 22.65 37.46
C GLN A 57 18.47 21.13 37.29
N SER A 58 19.39 20.68 36.43
CA SER A 58 19.64 19.26 36.17
C SER A 58 20.36 18.54 37.31
N HIS A 59 21.25 19.22 38.06
CA HIS A 59 22.09 18.57 39.08
C HIS A 59 21.51 18.65 40.50
N GLY A 60 20.30 19.19 40.68
CA GLY A 60 19.61 19.20 41.99
C GLY A 60 20.26 20.10 43.05
N ASP A 61 21.25 20.93 42.68
CA ASP A 61 21.99 21.78 43.60
C ASP A 61 21.13 22.95 44.12
N VAL A 62 20.61 22.79 45.33
CA VAL A 62 19.75 23.79 46.00
C VAL A 62 20.57 24.95 46.59
N VAL A 63 21.87 24.72 46.86
CA VAL A 63 22.79 25.66 47.54
C VAL A 63 23.19 26.85 46.65
N THR A 64 23.19 26.67 45.33
CA THR A 64 23.60 27.72 44.38
C THR A 64 22.44 28.59 43.86
N LYS A 65 21.21 28.36 44.34
CA LYS A 65 20.00 29.10 43.90
C LYS A 65 20.03 30.61 44.14
N ARG A 66 20.87 31.11 45.06
CA ARG A 66 20.91 32.53 45.45
C ARG A 66 22.13 33.32 44.97
N THR A 67 23.13 32.68 44.37
CA THR A 67 24.33 33.38 43.90
C THR A 67 24.14 33.89 42.47
N LYS A 68 24.21 35.21 42.32
CA LYS A 68 24.24 35.93 41.04
C LYS A 68 25.41 35.38 40.23
N VAL A 69 25.12 34.77 39.08
CA VAL A 69 26.16 34.24 38.18
C VAL A 69 27.06 35.39 37.77
N LYS A 70 28.36 35.26 38.04
CA LYS A 70 29.35 36.27 37.66
C LYS A 70 29.52 36.25 36.14
N ASP A 71 29.45 37.42 35.53
CA ASP A 71 29.69 37.57 34.10
C ASP A 71 31.14 37.21 33.74
N LEU A 72 31.33 36.72 32.52
CA LEU A 72 32.65 36.39 31.99
C LEU A 72 33.44 37.67 31.69
N PRO A 73 34.79 37.60 31.68
CA PRO A 73 35.62 38.67 31.13
C PRO A 73 35.15 39.03 29.71
N PRO A 74 35.18 40.31 29.32
CA PRO A 74 34.58 40.79 28.06
C PRO A 74 35.10 40.03 26.84
N GLU A 75 36.40 39.74 26.77
CA GLU A 75 36.99 38.97 25.68
C GLU A 75 36.45 37.53 25.59
N LYS A 76 36.25 36.86 26.73
CA LYS A 76 35.71 35.50 26.77
C LYS A 76 34.22 35.46 26.44
N ALA A 77 33.47 36.46 26.91
CA ALA A 77 32.06 36.61 26.58
C ALA A 77 31.87 36.88 25.08
N LEU A 78 32.71 37.74 24.50
CA LEU A 78 32.73 38.02 23.07
C LEU A 78 32.98 36.75 22.25
N ASP A 79 34.00 35.98 22.65
CA ASP A 79 34.35 34.73 21.99
C ASP A 79 33.23 33.69 22.04
N ALA A 80 32.58 33.54 23.19
CA ALA A 80 31.45 32.64 23.37
C ALA A 80 30.24 33.07 22.53
N GLY A 81 29.92 34.37 22.50
CA GLY A 81 28.83 34.92 21.70
C GLY A 81 29.06 34.76 20.20
N ALA A 82 30.27 35.07 19.71
CA ALA A 82 30.62 34.92 18.30
C ALA A 82 30.63 33.45 17.86
N GLY A 83 31.16 32.55 18.69
CA GLY A 83 31.12 31.11 18.45
C GLY A 83 29.70 30.58 18.34
N PHE A 84 28.81 30.95 19.27
CA PHE A 84 27.42 30.53 19.25
C PHE A 84 26.67 30.99 18.00
N ILE A 85 26.86 32.23 17.54
CA ILE A 85 26.22 32.71 16.31
C ILE A 85 26.73 31.95 15.08
N GLY A 86 28.03 31.63 15.03
CA GLY A 86 28.59 30.78 13.97
C GLY A 86 27.95 29.39 13.95
N ASP A 87 27.85 28.74 15.10
CA ASP A 87 27.23 27.41 15.22
C ASP A 87 25.72 27.46 14.91
N ALA A 88 25.01 28.47 15.41
CA ALA A 88 23.59 28.67 15.15
C ALA A 88 23.30 28.87 13.66
N PHE A 89 24.15 29.63 12.95
CA PHE A 89 24.03 29.81 11.51
C PHE A 89 24.15 28.47 10.77
N VAL A 90 25.14 27.65 11.12
CA VAL A 90 25.30 26.32 10.52
C VAL A 90 24.08 25.43 10.77
N TYR A 91 23.60 25.38 12.01
CA TYR A 91 22.41 24.58 12.35
C TYR A 91 21.17 25.06 11.61
N LEU A 92 21.01 26.38 11.43
CA LEU A 92 19.89 26.95 10.68
C LEU A 92 19.94 26.56 9.20
N VAL A 93 21.12 26.63 8.57
CA VAL A 93 21.30 26.19 7.17
C VAL A 93 21.01 24.68 7.05
N ALA A 94 21.54 23.86 7.96
CA ALA A 94 21.31 22.42 7.96
C ALA A 94 19.83 22.05 8.15
N ALA A 95 19.15 22.71 9.08
CA ALA A 95 17.71 22.54 9.30
C ALA A 95 16.92 22.99 8.06
N GLY A 96 17.27 24.14 7.47
CA GLY A 96 16.65 24.64 6.24
C GLY A 96 16.77 23.66 5.08
N VAL A 97 17.95 23.11 4.84
CA VAL A 97 18.17 22.06 3.83
C VAL A 97 17.31 20.83 4.12
N THR A 98 17.28 20.37 5.37
CA THR A 98 16.50 19.19 5.77
C THR A 98 15.00 19.40 5.51
N VAL A 99 14.45 20.56 5.90
CA VAL A 99 13.05 20.91 5.65
C VAL A 99 12.76 21.03 4.16
N TYR A 100 13.68 21.63 3.38
CA TYR A 100 13.54 21.76 1.94
C TYR A 100 13.48 20.39 1.24
N GLU A 101 14.37 19.48 1.61
CA GLU A 101 14.37 18.12 1.05
C GLU A 101 13.13 17.34 1.45
N TYR A 102 12.67 17.48 2.69
CA TYR A 102 11.43 16.88 3.15
C TYR A 102 10.23 17.39 2.34
N ALA A 103 10.10 18.71 2.16
CA ALA A 103 9.04 19.32 1.37
C ALA A 103 9.09 18.87 -0.11
N ARG A 104 10.28 18.83 -0.70
CA ARG A 104 10.49 18.33 -2.07
C ARG A 104 10.16 16.85 -2.21
N GLY A 105 10.49 16.04 -1.19
CA GLY A 105 10.19 14.61 -1.13
C GLY A 105 8.69 14.33 -1.17
N ARG A 106 7.90 15.10 -0.41
CA ARG A 106 6.43 14.99 -0.35
C ARG A 106 5.77 15.17 -1.72
N ALA A 107 6.23 16.13 -2.51
CA ALA A 107 5.71 16.34 -3.87
C ALA A 107 5.98 15.13 -4.79
N LYS A 108 7.11 14.44 -4.60
CA LYS A 108 7.45 13.24 -5.36
C LYS A 108 6.64 12.02 -4.91
N GLU A 109 6.38 11.89 -3.62
CA GLU A 109 5.50 10.84 -3.08
C GLU A 109 4.05 11.04 -3.52
N ALA A 110 3.52 12.26 -3.49
CA ALA A 110 2.16 12.55 -3.95
C ALA A 110 1.96 12.13 -5.41
N ARG A 111 2.93 12.43 -6.29
CA ARG A 111 2.88 11.98 -7.70
C ARG A 111 2.97 10.46 -7.86
N LYS A 112 3.68 9.76 -6.96
CA LYS A 112 3.74 8.29 -6.99
C LYS A 112 2.41 7.69 -6.56
N VAL A 113 1.79 8.23 -5.51
CA VAL A 113 0.48 7.78 -5.03
C VAL A 113 -0.57 8.01 -6.11
N GLN A 114 -0.60 9.18 -6.75
CA GLN A 114 -1.52 9.45 -7.87
C GLN A 114 -1.36 8.45 -9.02
N LYS A 115 -0.12 8.15 -9.42
CA LYS A 115 0.12 7.14 -10.46
C LYS A 115 -0.36 5.74 -10.07
N GLN A 116 -0.16 5.35 -8.81
CA GLN A 116 -0.65 4.07 -8.30
C GLN A 116 -2.17 4.03 -8.25
N GLU A 117 -2.81 5.15 -7.95
CA GLU A 117 -4.26 5.28 -7.92
C GLU A 117 -4.86 5.23 -9.32
N GLU A 118 -4.25 5.92 -10.29
CA GLU A 118 -4.59 5.82 -11.71
C GLU A 118 -4.43 4.38 -12.24
N GLU A 119 -3.31 3.71 -11.91
CA GLU A 119 -3.06 2.32 -12.31
C GLU A 119 -4.11 1.37 -11.72
N LYS A 120 -4.49 1.53 -10.45
CA LYS A 120 -5.57 0.75 -9.84
C LYS A 120 -6.90 0.98 -10.54
N LEU A 121 -7.23 2.24 -10.86
CA LEU A 121 -8.46 2.59 -11.56
C LEU A 121 -8.53 1.94 -12.95
N MET A 122 -7.40 1.92 -13.67
CA MET A 122 -7.30 1.27 -14.98
C MET A 122 -7.50 -0.24 -14.88
N VAL A 123 -6.87 -0.87 -13.89
CA VAL A 123 -7.02 -2.31 -13.63
C VAL A 123 -8.46 -2.65 -13.27
N GLU A 124 -9.10 -1.86 -12.42
CA GLU A 124 -10.50 -2.07 -12.02
C GLU A 124 -11.46 -1.92 -13.21
N ALA A 125 -11.25 -0.92 -14.06
CA ALA A 125 -12.00 -0.79 -15.31
C ALA A 125 -11.78 -1.96 -16.29
N GLU A 126 -10.58 -2.56 -16.30
CA GLU A 126 -10.31 -3.76 -17.10
C GLU A 126 -11.04 -4.99 -16.53
N TYR A 127 -11.05 -5.15 -15.21
CA TYR A 127 -11.81 -6.20 -14.53
C TYR A 127 -13.31 -6.10 -14.86
N ASP A 128 -13.89 -4.90 -14.78
CA ASP A 128 -15.30 -4.68 -15.12
C ASP A 128 -15.62 -5.03 -16.56
N ARG A 129 -14.74 -4.68 -17.50
CA ARG A 129 -14.89 -5.08 -18.91
C ARG A 129 -14.87 -6.59 -19.04
N ARG A 130 -13.99 -7.27 -18.31
CA ARG A 130 -13.86 -8.72 -18.38
C ARG A 130 -15.07 -9.43 -17.78
N ILE A 131 -15.62 -8.92 -16.68
CA ILE A 131 -16.86 -9.43 -16.07
C ILE A 131 -18.02 -9.27 -17.06
N ASN A 132 -18.21 -8.08 -17.63
CA ASN A 132 -19.28 -7.83 -18.60
C ASN A 132 -19.16 -8.74 -19.84
N GLU A 133 -17.93 -9.01 -20.30
CA GLU A 133 -17.69 -9.94 -21.40
C GLU A 133 -18.04 -11.39 -21.02
N LEU A 134 -17.65 -11.82 -19.82
CA LEU A 134 -18.03 -13.14 -19.31
C LEU A 134 -19.55 -13.28 -19.17
N ASP A 135 -20.24 -12.24 -18.69
CA ASP A 135 -21.70 -12.24 -18.57
C ASP A 135 -22.40 -12.36 -19.94
N ARG A 136 -21.85 -11.71 -20.97
CA ARG A 136 -22.34 -11.88 -22.36
C ARG A 136 -22.14 -13.30 -22.86
N GLN A 137 -20.99 -13.89 -22.60
CA GLN A 137 -20.71 -15.28 -22.98
C GLN A 137 -21.66 -16.25 -22.27
N ILE A 138 -21.84 -16.10 -20.95
CA ILE A 138 -22.80 -16.89 -20.17
C ILE A 138 -24.21 -16.73 -20.73
N SER A 139 -24.64 -15.51 -21.03
CA SER A 139 -25.97 -15.24 -21.59
C SER A 139 -26.17 -15.93 -22.93
N SER A 140 -25.17 -15.88 -23.83
CA SER A 140 -25.25 -16.57 -25.13
C SER A 140 -25.26 -18.09 -25.00
N LEU A 141 -24.52 -18.65 -24.04
CA LEU A 141 -24.53 -20.09 -23.76
C LEU A 141 -25.88 -20.52 -23.17
N MET A 142 -26.44 -19.73 -22.26
CA MET A 142 -27.77 -19.96 -21.70
C MET A 142 -28.89 -19.83 -22.74
N GLU A 143 -28.72 -19.02 -23.78
CA GLU A 143 -29.66 -18.94 -24.91
C GLU A 143 -29.61 -20.19 -25.80
N THR A 144 -28.43 -20.81 -25.95
CA THR A 144 -28.29 -22.10 -26.66
C THR A 144 -28.69 -23.33 -25.84
N ALA A 145 -28.65 -23.25 -24.51
CA ALA A 145 -29.03 -24.33 -23.60
C ALA A 145 -30.49 -24.84 -23.75
N PRO A 146 -31.55 -24.00 -23.86
CA PRO A 146 -32.93 -24.47 -23.96
C PRO A 146 -33.19 -25.30 -25.23
N ASP A 147 -32.42 -25.11 -26.29
CA ASP A 147 -32.55 -25.91 -27.51
C ASP A 147 -32.08 -27.36 -27.31
N THR A 148 -31.19 -27.59 -26.35
CA THR A 148 -30.70 -28.93 -26.01
C THR A 148 -31.74 -29.71 -25.21
N ASP A 149 -32.37 -29.06 -24.23
CA ASP A 149 -33.45 -29.65 -23.44
C ASP A 149 -34.70 -29.89 -24.28
N ASN A 150 -35.07 -28.95 -25.16
CA ASN A 150 -36.19 -29.13 -26.10
C ASN A 150 -35.95 -30.28 -27.07
N LYS A 151 -34.72 -30.44 -27.59
CA LYS A 151 -34.37 -31.57 -28.47
C LYS A 151 -34.42 -32.92 -27.75
N LEU A 152 -33.99 -32.97 -26.48
CA LEU A 152 -34.10 -34.17 -25.65
C LEU A 152 -35.56 -34.53 -25.36
N GLU A 153 -36.41 -33.53 -25.14
CA GLU A 153 -37.84 -33.74 -24.90
C GLU A 153 -38.57 -34.21 -26.16
N LEU A 154 -38.22 -33.66 -27.33
CA LEU A 154 -38.72 -34.12 -28.64
C LEU A 154 -38.29 -35.56 -28.94
N LEU A 155 -37.01 -35.90 -28.75
CA LEU A 155 -36.52 -37.27 -28.95
C LEU A 155 -37.19 -38.27 -28.01
N ARG A 156 -37.40 -37.87 -26.75
CA ARG A 156 -38.10 -38.69 -25.75
C ARG A 156 -39.55 -38.92 -26.15
N GLY A 157 -40.24 -37.89 -26.65
CA GLY A 157 -41.60 -37.98 -27.17
C GLY A 157 -41.71 -38.92 -28.38
N ASP A 158 -40.77 -38.83 -29.33
CA ASP A 158 -40.73 -39.70 -30.51
C ASP A 158 -40.44 -41.16 -30.12
N PHE A 159 -39.57 -41.38 -29.14
CA PHE A 159 -39.28 -42.72 -28.64
C PHE A 159 -40.49 -43.36 -27.95
N GLU A 160 -41.23 -42.60 -27.12
CA GLU A 160 -42.45 -43.13 -26.48
C GLU A 160 -43.57 -43.43 -27.51
N ARG A 161 -43.72 -42.61 -28.56
CA ARG A 161 -44.65 -42.93 -29.66
C ARG A 161 -44.26 -44.21 -30.38
N PHE A 162 -42.97 -44.40 -30.66
CA PHE A 162 -42.48 -45.62 -31.27
C PHE A 162 -42.73 -46.85 -30.37
N ARG A 163 -42.50 -46.72 -29.05
CA ARG A 163 -42.82 -47.79 -28.10
C ARG A 163 -44.30 -48.15 -28.10
N GLU A 164 -45.20 -47.17 -28.10
CA GLU A 164 -46.64 -47.39 -28.20
C GLU A 164 -47.03 -48.04 -29.54
N GLU A 165 -46.43 -47.63 -30.65
CA GLU A 165 -46.66 -48.23 -31.98
C GLU A 165 -46.22 -49.70 -32.03
N VAL A 166 -45.07 -50.03 -31.42
CA VAL A 166 -44.56 -51.40 -31.29
C VAL A 166 -45.48 -52.24 -30.39
N ILE A 167 -45.92 -51.70 -29.26
CA ILE A 167 -46.84 -52.41 -28.36
C ILE A 167 -48.17 -52.69 -29.08
N ARG A 168 -48.71 -51.69 -29.80
CA ARG A 168 -49.96 -51.82 -30.54
C ARG A 168 -49.85 -52.82 -31.69
N SER A 169 -48.76 -52.80 -32.44
CA SER A 169 -48.52 -53.78 -33.51
C SER A 169 -48.32 -55.19 -32.97
N LEU A 170 -47.64 -55.36 -31.82
CA LEU A 170 -47.52 -56.66 -31.15
C LEU A 170 -48.87 -57.17 -30.61
N GLN A 171 -49.74 -56.27 -30.12
CA GLN A 171 -51.10 -56.62 -29.70
C GLN A 171 -51.98 -57.04 -30.89
N LEU A 172 -51.81 -56.42 -32.06
CA LEU A 172 -52.50 -56.83 -33.30
C LEU A 172 -52.04 -58.21 -33.80
N ILE A 173 -50.77 -58.57 -33.55
CA ILE A 173 -50.24 -59.91 -33.86
C ILE A 173 -50.78 -60.97 -32.88
N ASN A 174 -51.14 -60.59 -31.64
CA ASN A 174 -51.58 -61.52 -30.59
C ASN A 174 -53.09 -61.85 -30.59
N ILE A 175 -53.76 -61.81 -31.74
CA ILE A 175 -55.15 -62.26 -31.89
C ILE A 175 -55.28 -63.27 -33.04
N ASN A 176 -54.58 -64.43 -32.95
CA ASN A 176 -55.03 -65.70 -33.56
C ASN A 176 -54.04 -66.86 -33.35
N THR A 177 -53.80 -67.27 -32.11
CA THR A 177 -53.33 -68.65 -31.87
C THR A 177 -54.40 -69.40 -31.08
N PRO A 178 -55.34 -70.09 -31.77
CA PRO A 178 -56.03 -71.16 -31.11
C PRO A 178 -55.00 -72.26 -30.75
N THR A 179 -55.09 -72.70 -29.49
CA THR A 179 -55.05 -74.13 -29.10
C THR A 179 -53.70 -74.88 -29.04
N LEU A 180 -52.89 -74.52 -28.04
CA LEU A 180 -52.05 -75.53 -27.34
C LEU A 180 -52.91 -76.64 -26.69
N ALA A 181 -54.17 -76.34 -26.36
CA ALA A 181 -55.13 -77.32 -25.83
C ALA A 181 -55.66 -78.34 -26.87
N GLU A 182 -55.59 -78.04 -28.19
CA GLU A 182 -55.99 -79.00 -29.25
C GLU A 182 -54.82 -79.86 -29.73
N LEU A 183 -53.59 -79.36 -29.62
CA LEU A 183 -52.39 -80.14 -29.95
C LEU A 183 -52.13 -81.28 -28.94
N GLN A 184 -52.52 -81.12 -27.68
CA GLN A 184 -52.46 -82.21 -26.70
C GLN A 184 -53.56 -83.27 -26.89
N ARG A 185 -54.77 -82.89 -27.32
CA ARG A 185 -55.85 -83.87 -27.61
C ARG A 185 -55.59 -84.72 -28.85
N ARG A 186 -54.84 -84.21 -29.83
CA ARG A 186 -54.46 -84.97 -31.04
C ARG A 186 -53.31 -85.96 -30.80
N GLN A 187 -52.43 -85.72 -29.82
CA GLN A 187 -51.36 -86.67 -29.49
C GLN A 187 -51.84 -87.84 -28.62
N SER A 188 -52.94 -87.70 -27.89
CA SER A 188 -53.51 -88.78 -27.07
C SER A 188 -54.42 -89.77 -27.82
N SER A 189 -54.78 -89.53 -29.09
CA SER A 189 -55.71 -90.38 -29.86
C SER A 189 -55.10 -91.13 -31.05
N SER A 190 -53.77 -91.20 -31.19
CA SER A 190 -53.08 -91.76 -32.37
C SER A 190 -52.01 -92.81 -32.01
N GLY A 191 -52.25 -93.65 -31.00
CA GLY A 191 -51.31 -94.72 -30.64
C GLY A 191 -51.88 -95.83 -29.76
N VAL A 192 -52.82 -96.63 -30.30
CA VAL A 192 -53.15 -98.03 -29.90
C VAL A 192 -53.60 -98.74 -31.19
N GLU A 193 -52.64 -99.35 -31.91
CA GLU A 193 -52.53 -100.81 -32.20
C GLU A 193 -53.41 -101.31 -33.38
N PRO A 194 -53.11 -102.45 -34.04
CA PRO A 194 -52.41 -103.66 -33.56
C PRO A 194 -50.96 -103.85 -34.03
#